data_AF-A0A680P8V3-F1
#
_entry.id   AF-A0A680P8V3-F1
#
_cell.length_a   1.000
_cell.length_b   1.000
_cell.length_c   1.000
_cell.angle_alpha   90.00
_cell.angle_beta   90.00
_cell.angle_gamma   90.00
#
_symmetry.space_group_name_H-M   'P 1'
#
loop_
_entity.id
_entity.type
_entity.pdbx_description
1 polymer ?
#
loop_
_entity_poly.entity_id
_entity_poly.type
_entity_poly.pdbx_seq_one_letter_code
_entity_poly.pdbx_strand_id
1 'polypeptide(L)'
;MLQLTEISTTDSEDKLICLCKAINWLKRQIKNNEFSGVIGKNIIYGGENIYTHILYTYQAKSLFYDKVIWKQDPLFNSVYEPLIP
;
A
#
# COMPACT_ATOMS: atom_id res chain seq x y z
N MET A 1 -3.75 10.69 -40.30
CA MET A 1 -5.18 10.82 -39.98
C MET A 1 -5.43 9.96 -38.74
N LEU A 2 -5.64 10.60 -37.57
CA LEU A 2 -5.89 9.88 -36.31
C LEU A 2 -7.38 9.56 -36.21
N GLN A 3 -7.72 8.28 -36.12
CA GLN A 3 -9.08 7.86 -35.77
C GLN A 3 -9.26 7.93 -34.26
N LEU A 4 -10.15 8.81 -33.82
CA LEU A 4 -10.62 8.86 -32.44
C LEU A 4 -11.95 8.12 -32.36
N THR A 5 -12.02 7.14 -31.46
CA THR A 5 -13.25 6.42 -31.15
C THR A 5 -13.66 6.80 -29.74
N GLU A 6 -14.88 7.31 -29.61
CA GLU A 6 -15.46 7.68 -28.32
C GLU A 6 -16.31 6.52 -27.81
N ILE A 7 -16.06 6.11 -26.56
CA ILE A 7 -16.88 5.12 -25.86
C ILE A 7 -17.88 5.89 -25.00
N SER A 8 -19.15 5.84 -25.36
CA SER A 8 -20.24 6.32 -24.54
C SER A 8 -20.83 5.16 -23.73
N THR A 9 -20.83 5.29 -22.40
CA THR A 9 -21.50 4.35 -21.49
C THR A 9 -22.67 5.05 -20.82
N THR A 10 -23.83 4.40 -20.82
CA THR A 10 -24.99 4.77 -20.01
C THR A 10 -25.27 3.66 -19.00
N ASP A 11 -25.59 4.04 -17.77
CA ASP A 11 -26.04 3.10 -16.76
C ASP A 11 -27.39 2.49 -17.17
N SER A 12 -27.51 1.17 -17.06
CA SER A 12 -28.72 0.43 -17.42
C SER A 12 -29.54 0.15 -16.17
N GLU A 13 -30.72 0.78 -16.06
CA GLU A 13 -31.65 0.57 -14.94
C GLU A 13 -32.22 -0.87 -14.89
N ASP A 14 -32.29 -1.56 -16.04
CA ASP A 14 -32.82 -2.92 -16.17
C ASP A 14 -31.84 -4.04 -15.79
N LYS A 15 -30.54 -3.73 -15.67
CA LYS A 15 -29.55 -4.72 -15.28
C LYS A 15 -29.48 -4.76 -13.76
N LEU A 16 -30.30 -5.63 -13.17
CA LEU A 16 -30.11 -6.11 -11.80
C LEU A 16 -28.70 -6.67 -11.68
N ILE A 17 -27.77 -5.84 -11.19
CA ILE A 17 -26.48 -6.30 -10.74
C ILE A 17 -26.80 -7.22 -9.57
N CYS A 18 -26.65 -8.52 -9.78
CA CYS A 18 -26.74 -9.49 -8.70
C CYS A 18 -25.77 -9.02 -7.60
N LEU A 19 -26.31 -8.48 -6.50
CA LEU A 19 -25.51 -7.84 -5.44
C LEU A 19 -24.41 -8.79 -4.97
N CYS A 20 -24.70 -10.10 -4.93
CA CYS A 20 -23.74 -11.14 -4.61
C CYS A 20 -22.52 -11.13 -5.55
N LYS A 21 -22.69 -10.91 -6.86
CA LYS A 21 -21.57 -10.79 -7.82
C LYS A 21 -20.76 -9.52 -7.59
N ALA A 22 -21.41 -8.38 -7.36
CA ALA A 22 -20.73 -7.12 -7.06
C ALA A 22 -19.97 -7.18 -5.72
N ILE A 23 -20.59 -7.71 -4.67
CA ILE A 23 -19.97 -7.94 -3.36
C ILE A 23 -18.79 -8.92 -3.48
N ASN A 24 -18.94 -10.02 -4.22
CA ASN A 24 -17.85 -10.97 -4.41
C ASN A 24 -16.70 -10.38 -5.24
N TRP A 25 -17.01 -9.55 -6.24
CA TRP A 25 -16.00 -8.81 -6.98
C TRP A 25 -15.27 -7.81 -6.06
N LEU A 26 -16.01 -7.00 -5.29
CA LEU A 26 -15.46 -6.08 -4.29
C LEU A 26 -14.58 -6.81 -3.27
N LYS A 27 -15.04 -7.92 -2.71
CA LYS A 27 -14.25 -8.76 -1.79
C LYS A 27 -12.96 -9.29 -2.43
N ARG A 28 -12.94 -9.55 -3.74
CA ARG A 28 -11.71 -9.92 -4.47
C ARG A 28 -10.79 -8.71 -4.73
N GLN A 29 -11.36 -7.51 -4.85
CA GLN A 29 -10.58 -6.27 -4.98
C GLN A 29 -10.01 -5.80 -3.65
N ILE A 30 -10.69 -6.09 -2.54
CA ILE A 30 -10.17 -5.93 -1.19
C ILE A 30 -9.08 -6.99 -1.01
N LYS A 31 -7.86 -6.67 -1.44
CA LYS A 31 -6.68 -7.44 -1.05
C LYS A 31 -6.63 -7.45 0.47
N ASN A 32 -6.22 -8.57 1.07
CA ASN A 32 -5.80 -8.57 2.46
C ASN A 32 -4.70 -7.51 2.56
N ASN A 33 -5.04 -6.33 3.09
CA ASN A 33 -4.08 -5.27 3.31
C ASN A 33 -3.21 -5.72 4.47
N GLU A 34 -2.14 -6.42 4.14
CA GLU A 34 -1.15 -6.82 5.11
C GLU A 34 -0.29 -5.61 5.43
N PHE A 35 -0.64 -4.93 6.51
CA PHE A 35 0.16 -3.86 7.06
C PHE A 35 1.50 -4.41 7.60
N SER A 36 2.51 -3.58 7.52
CA SER A 36 3.83 -3.82 8.11
C SER A 36 4.21 -2.61 8.94
N GLY A 37 5.12 -2.81 9.91
CA GLY A 37 5.56 -1.73 10.79
C GLY A 37 7.03 -1.41 10.63
N VAL A 38 7.46 -0.24 11.11
CA VAL A 38 8.88 0.11 11.27
C VAL A 38 9.11 0.80 12.60
N ILE A 39 10.31 0.66 13.12
CA ILE A 39 10.82 1.44 14.24
C ILE A 39 11.69 2.56 13.63
N GLY A 40 11.26 3.80 13.83
CA GLY A 40 12.02 4.98 13.47
C GLY A 40 12.89 5.42 14.64
N LYS A 41 14.19 5.55 14.43
CA LYS A 41 15.17 5.90 15.46
C LYS A 41 15.96 7.15 15.08
N ASN A 42 16.04 8.11 16.00
CA ASN A 42 16.92 9.26 15.82
C ASN A 42 18.36 8.88 16.20
N ILE A 43 19.29 8.97 15.25
CA ILE A 43 20.68 8.54 15.43
C ILE A 43 21.56 9.53 16.19
N ILE A 44 21.12 10.79 16.35
CA ILE A 44 21.90 11.82 17.06
C ILE A 44 21.48 11.91 18.53
N TYR A 45 20.19 12.06 18.78
CA TYR A 45 19.67 12.36 20.12
C TYR A 45 19.09 11.13 20.82
N GLY A 46 19.00 10.00 20.10
CA GLY A 46 18.23 8.85 20.56
C GLY A 46 16.71 9.10 20.49
N GLY A 47 15.95 8.08 20.86
CA GLY A 47 14.48 8.10 20.78
C GLY A 47 13.97 7.25 19.63
N GLU A 48 12.88 6.53 19.91
CA GLU A 48 12.27 5.55 19.02
C GLU A 48 10.78 5.83 18.87
N ASN A 49 10.29 5.73 17.64
CA ASN A 49 8.88 5.84 17.29
C ASN A 49 8.46 4.60 16.52
N ILE A 50 7.32 4.01 16.90
CA ILE A 50 6.81 2.80 16.25
C ILE A 50 5.66 3.18 15.32
N TYR A 51 5.76 2.75 14.06
CA TYR A 51 4.74 2.91 13.05
C TYR A 51 4.27 1.53 12.63
N THR A 52 3.00 1.18 12.81
CA THR A 52 2.50 -0.20 12.62
C THR A 52 1.59 -0.40 11.41
N HIS A 53 1.10 0.68 10.81
CA HIS A 53 0.07 0.65 9.76
C HIS A 53 0.60 1.15 8.42
N ILE A 54 1.75 0.62 7.97
CA ILE A 54 2.35 0.99 6.68
C ILE A 54 1.96 -0.05 5.64
N LEU A 55 1.40 0.42 4.52
CA LEU A 55 1.09 -0.41 3.37
C LEU A 55 2.28 -0.42 2.41
N TYR A 56 2.91 -1.57 2.25
CA TYR A 56 3.98 -1.74 1.27
C TYR A 56 3.48 -2.25 -0.08
N THR A 57 4.13 -1.77 -1.14
CA THR A 57 4.08 -2.43 -2.44
C THR A 57 4.76 -3.80 -2.33
N TYR A 58 4.49 -4.70 -3.27
CA TYR A 58 5.12 -6.02 -3.30
C TYR A 58 6.67 -5.95 -3.26
N GLN A 59 7.26 -5.00 -3.99
CA GLN A 59 8.71 -4.79 -4.03
C GLN A 59 9.26 -4.29 -2.70
N ALA A 60 8.62 -3.27 -2.10
CA ALA A 60 9.02 -2.75 -0.80
C ALA A 60 8.89 -3.82 0.30
N LYS A 61 7.91 -4.73 0.15
CA LYS A 61 7.71 -5.83 1.09
C LYS A 61 8.83 -6.87 1.05
N SER A 62 9.48 -7.09 -0.09
CA SER A 62 10.71 -7.90 -0.14
C SER A 62 11.81 -7.29 0.73
N LEU A 63 12.07 -5.98 0.55
CA LEU A 63 13.10 -5.26 1.32
C LEU A 63 12.80 -5.25 2.82
N PHE A 64 11.52 -5.18 3.20
CA PHE A 64 11.06 -5.32 4.58
C PHE A 64 11.45 -6.68 5.17
N TYR A 65 11.19 -7.78 4.45
CA TYR A 65 11.57 -9.12 4.91
C TYR A 65 13.08 -9.36 4.92
N ASP A 66 13.82 -8.67 4.04
CA ASP A 66 15.28 -8.66 4.00
C ASP A 66 15.91 -7.80 5.13
N LYS A 67 15.08 -7.23 6.03
CA LYS A 67 15.50 -6.40 7.18
C LYS A 67 16.30 -5.15 6.78
N VAL A 68 15.98 -4.58 5.61
CA VAL A 68 16.68 -3.40 5.11
C VAL A 68 16.37 -2.19 5.99
N ILE A 69 17.43 -1.58 6.54
CA ILE A 69 17.35 -0.30 7.24
C ILE A 69 17.44 0.81 6.21
N TRP A 70 16.52 1.77 6.26
CA TRP A 70 16.47 2.85 5.29
C TRP A 70 16.43 4.24 5.94
N LYS A 71 16.79 5.25 5.15
CA LYS A 71 16.68 6.67 5.48
C LYS A 71 15.93 7.38 4.35
N GLN A 72 15.18 8.41 4.70
CA GLN A 72 14.53 9.27 3.71
C GLN A 72 15.55 10.11 2.93
N ASP A 73 16.57 10.62 3.62
CA ASP A 73 17.66 11.42 3.05
C ASP A 73 18.96 11.11 3.83
N PRO A 74 20.14 11.09 3.17
CA PRO A 74 21.43 10.87 3.84
C PRO A 74 21.71 11.82 5.01
N LEU A 75 21.25 13.07 4.91
CA LEU A 75 21.41 14.14 5.92
C LEU A 75 20.35 14.06 7.02
N PHE A 76 19.31 13.24 6.85
CA PHE A 76 18.28 13.09 7.88
C PHE A 76 18.80 12.24 9.04
N ASN A 77 18.39 12.64 10.25
CA ASN A 77 18.83 12.02 11.50
C ASN A 77 17.98 10.82 11.91
N SER A 78 17.01 10.42 11.10
CA SER A 78 16.14 9.28 11.38
C SER A 78 16.48 8.11 10.47
N VAL A 79 16.69 6.94 11.06
CA VAL A 79 16.74 5.64 10.37
C VAL A 79 15.48 4.86 10.68
N TYR A 80 15.07 3.99 9.77
CA TYR A 80 13.88 3.16 9.92
C TYR A 80 14.25 1.70 9.71
N GLU A 81 13.95 0.87 10.69
CA GLU A 81 14.15 -0.57 10.64
C GLU A 81 12.81 -1.32 10.66
N PRO A 82 12.69 -2.46 9.95
CA PRO A 82 11.49 -3.30 9.99
C PRO A 82 11.07 -3.72 11.40
N LEU A 83 9.81 -3.45 11.76
CA LEU A 83 9.18 -4.01 12.95
C LEU A 83 8.68 -5.42 12.62
N ILE A 84 9.54 -6.39 12.86
CA ILE A 84 9.22 -7.81 12.68
C ILE A 84 8.89 -8.39 14.07
N PRO A 85 7.80 -9.17 14.21
CA PRO A 85 7.47 -9.84 15.46
C PRO A 85 8.51 -10.89 15.90
#